data_AF-A0AAU7VJY3-F1
#
_entry.id   AF-A0AAU7VJY3-F1
#
_cell.length_a   1.000
_cell.length_b   1.000
_cell.length_c   1.000
_cell.angle_alpha   90.00
_cell.angle_beta   90.00
_cell.angle_gamma   90.00
#
_symmetry.space_group_name_H-M   'P 1'
#
loop_
_entity.id
_entity.type
_entity.pdbx_description
1 polymer ?
#
loop_
_entity_poly.entity_id
_entity_poly.type
_entity_poly.pdbx_seq_one_letter_code
_entity_poly.pdbx_strand_id
1 'polypeptide(L)' 'MPIGALFTCIFVGWIWGAENAIKEATSNGEHFLPFQNIWKFLIKWILPIAIAAVFVQGLFLL' A
#
# COMPACT_ATOMS: atom_id res chain seq x y z
N MET A 1 -12.44 6.80 6.61
CA MET A 1 -12.21 6.99 5.16
C MET A 1 -11.50 5.78 4.53
N PRO A 2 -12.08 4.56 4.54
CA PRO A 2 -11.40 3.36 4.04
C PRO A 2 -11.14 3.43 2.53
N ILE A 3 -12.06 4.09 1.80
CA ILE A 3 -11.98 4.26 0.35
C ILE A 3 -10.70 5.01 -0.08
N GLY A 4 -10.31 6.06 0.65
CA GLY A 4 -9.09 6.82 0.35
C GLY A 4 -7.84 5.99 0.54
N ALA A 5 -7.78 5.22 1.64
CA ALA A 5 -6.67 4.31 1.89
C ALA A 5 -6.55 3.21 0.83
N LEU A 6 -7.70 2.68 0.35
CA LEU A 6 -7.73 1.70 -0.73
C LEU A 6 -7.13 2.27 -2.02
N PHE A 7 -7.56 3.46 -2.43
CA PHE A 7 -7.03 4.13 -3.62
C PHE A 7 -5.55 4.44 -3.48
N THR A 8 -5.09 4.88 -2.31
CA THR A 8 -3.65 5.10 -2.07
C THR A 8 -2.86 3.81 -2.19
N CYS A 9 -3.35 2.68 -1.64
CA CYS A 9 -2.67 1.39 -1.80
C CYS A 9 -2.62 0.96 -3.27
N ILE A 10 -3.71 1.13 -4.02
CA ILE A 10 -3.74 0.83 -5.46
C ILE A 10 -2.75 1.70 -6.24
N PHE A 11 -2.75 3.01 -5.95
CA PHE A 11 -1.85 3.95 -6.58
C PHE A 11 -0.38 3.62 -6.29
N VAL A 12 0.00 3.53 -5.01
CA VAL A 12 1.38 3.27 -4.59
C VAL A 12 1.84 1.87 -5.00
N GLY A 13 0.98 0.86 -4.91
CA GLY A 13 1.34 -0.53 -5.19
C GLY A 13 1.50 -0.85 -6.68
N TRP A 14 0.67 -0.27 -7.54
CA TRP A 14 0.58 -0.67 -8.96
C TRP A 14 0.70 0.48 -9.96
N ILE A 15 0.10 1.64 -9.71
CA ILE A 15 0.09 2.75 -10.69
C ILE A 15 1.42 3.49 -10.67
N TRP A 16 1.79 4.04 -9.52
CA TRP A 16 3.11 4.63 -9.29
C TRP A 16 4.17 3.53 -9.18
N GLY A 17 3.79 2.39 -8.60
CA GLY A 17 4.63 1.22 -8.45
C GLY A 17 5.46 1.27 -7.17
N ALA A 18 5.36 0.19 -6.38
CA ALA A 18 6.00 0.12 -5.07
C ALA A 18 7.54 0.28 -5.12
N GLU A 19 8.17 -0.06 -6.23
CA GLU A 19 9.61 0.13 -6.45
C GLU A 19 9.98 1.62 -6.54
N ASN A 20 9.18 2.42 -7.23
CA ASN A 20 9.39 3.87 -7.32
C ASN A 20 9.17 4.52 -5.96
N ALA A 21 8.15 4.08 -5.23
CA ALA A 21 7.91 4.54 -3.86
C ALA A 21 9.05 4.17 -2.89
N ILE A 22 9.65 2.98 -3.03
CA ILE A 22 10.84 2.60 -2.25
C ILE A 22 12.05 3.45 -2.63
N LYS A 23 12.26 3.71 -3.93
CA LYS A 23 13.36 4.58 -4.39
C LYS A 23 13.22 6.00 -3.84
N GLU A 24 12.02 6.56 -3.88
CA GLU A 24 11.71 7.86 -3.27
C GLU A 24 12.00 7.84 -1.76
N ALA A 25 11.51 6.82 -1.05
CA ALA A 25 11.67 6.68 0.39
C ALA A 25 13.13 6.43 0.85
N THR A 26 13.96 5.90 -0.04
CA THR A 26 15.39 5.66 0.20
C THR A 26 16.28 6.80 -0.28
N SER A 27 15.71 7.94 -0.72
CA SER A 27 16.47 9.02 -1.37
C SER A 27 17.37 8.50 -2.49
N ASN A 28 16.80 7.68 -3.39
CA ASN A 28 17.53 6.98 -4.46
C ASN A 28 18.65 6.04 -3.97
N GLY A 29 18.52 5.49 -2.76
CA GLY A 29 19.47 4.54 -2.18
C GLY A 29 20.47 5.16 -1.22
N GLU A 30 20.39 6.46 -0.92
CA GLU A 30 21.17 7.07 0.17
C GLU A 30 20.78 6.54 1.55
N HIS A 31 19.54 6.08 1.73
CA HIS A 31 19.02 5.63 3.02
C HIS A 31 18.53 4.19 2.95
N PHE A 32 18.85 3.39 3.97
CA PHE A 32 18.46 1.99 4.01
C PHE A 32 17.00 1.85 4.45
N LEU A 33 16.17 1.26 3.58
CA LEU A 33 14.82 0.84 3.95
C LEU A 33 14.83 -0.64 4.35
N PRO A 34 14.74 -0.96 5.66
CA PRO A 34 14.66 -2.34 6.11
C PRO A 34 13.39 -3.02 5.59
N PHE A 35 13.49 -4.30 5.27
CA PHE A 35 12.34 -5.13 4.85
C PHE A 35 11.55 -4.61 3.64
N GLN A 36 12.21 -3.87 2.75
CA GLN A 36 11.65 -3.33 1.50
C GLN A 36 10.82 -4.34 0.68
N ASN A 37 11.26 -5.61 0.58
CA ASN A 37 10.49 -6.66 -0.09
C ASN A 37 9.19 -7.03 0.63
N ILE A 38 9.20 -7.06 1.97
CA ILE A 38 8.00 -7.34 2.78
C ILE A 38 7.03 -6.17 2.67
N TRP A 39 7.52 -4.94 2.80
CA TRP A 39 6.70 -3.73 2.63
C TRP A 39 6.03 -3.67 1.25
N LYS A 40 6.79 -3.98 0.19
CA LYS A 40 6.27 -4.08 -1.18
C LYS A 40 5.15 -5.12 -1.30
N PHE A 41 5.34 -6.29 -0.70
CA PHE A 41 4.33 -7.35 -0.70
C PHE A 41 3.07 -6.92 0.06
N LEU A 42 3.23 -6.25 1.21
CA LEU A 42 2.12 -5.74 2.02
C LEU A 42 1.28 -4.72 1.23
N ILE A 43 1.92 -3.73 0.61
CA ILE A 43 1.21 -2.69 -0.15
C ILE A 43 0.50 -3.23 -1.39
N LYS A 44 1.09 -4.23 -2.07
CA LYS A 44 0.50 -4.79 -3.29
C LYS A 44 -0.58 -5.83 -3.04
N TRP A 45 -0.63 -6.47 -1.87
CA TRP A 45 -1.54 -7.60 -1.67
C TRP A 45 -2.31 -7.50 -0.37
N ILE A 46 -1.62 -7.48 0.77
CA ILE A 46 -2.25 -7.59 2.09
C ILE A 46 -3.10 -6.36 2.42
N LEU A 47 -2.55 -5.15 2.28
CA LEU A 47 -3.23 -3.90 2.63
C LEU A 47 -4.47 -3.63 1.78
N PRO A 48 -4.44 -3.75 0.44
CA PRO A 48 -5.62 -3.61 -0.41
C PRO A 48 -6.75 -4.56 0.00
N ILE A 49 -6.43 -5.83 0.27
CA ILE A 49 -7.41 -6.85 0.68
C ILE A 49 -8.00 -6.52 2.05
N ALA A 50 -7.17 -6.18 3.02
CA ALA A 50 -7.61 -5.84 4.37
C ALA A 50 -8.52 -4.60 4.38
N ILE A 51 -8.14 -3.55 3.65
CA ILE A 51 -8.94 -2.32 3.55
C ILE A 51 -10.26 -2.58 2.82
N ALA A 52 -10.24 -3.38 1.75
CA ALA A 52 -11.46 -3.79 1.06
C ALA A 52 -12.40 -4.58 1.99
N ALA A 53 -11.87 -5.51 2.79
CA ALA A 53 -12.66 -6.26 3.75
C ALA A 53 -13.31 -5.36 4.81
N VAL A 54 -12.56 -4.43 5.39
CA VAL A 54 -13.09 -3.44 6.35
C VAL A 54 -14.13 -2.54 5.69
N PHE A 55 -13.93 -2.14 4.44
CA PHE A 55 -14.90 -1.33 3.69
C PHE A 55 -16.21 -2.08 3.45
N VAL A 56 -16.15 -3.33 3.01
CA VAL A 56 -17.34 -4.19 2.80
C VAL A 56 -18.06 -4.46 4.12
N GLN A 57 -17.31 -4.77 5.18
CA GLN A 57 -17.87 -5.00 6.51
C GLN A 57 -18.58 -3.74 7.04
N GLY A 58 -17.98 -2.55 6.85
CA GLY A 58 -18.60 -1.28 7.19
C GLY A 58 -19.87 -0.99 6.38
N LEU A 59 -19.93 -1.41 5.11
CA LEU A 59 -21.13 -1.24 4.27
C LEU A 59 -22.27 -2.20 4.65
N PHE A 60 -21.95 -3.42 5.11
CA PHE A 60 -22.95 -4.44 5.44
C PHE A 60 -23.46 -4.38 6.89
N LEU A 61 -22.66 -3.83 7.81
CA LEU A 61 -23.03 -3.63 9.23
C LEU A 61 -23.62 -2.23 9.52
N LEU A 62 -23.81 -1.39 8.49
CA LEU A 62 -24.57 -0.13 8.53
C LEU A 62 -26.01 -0.38 8.09
#